data_AF-A0A6C0BAZ3-F1
#
_entry.id   AF-A0A6C0BAZ3-F1
#
_cell.length_a   1.000
_cell.length_b   1.000
_cell.length_c   1.000
_cell.angle_alpha   90.00
_cell.angle_beta   90.00
_cell.angle_gamma   90.00
#
_symmetry.space_group_name_H-M   'P 1'
#
loop_
_entity.id
_entity.type
_entity.pdbx_description
1 polymer ?
#
loop_
_entity_poly.entity_id
_entity_poly.type
_entity_poly.pdbx_seq_one_letter_code
_entity_poly.pdbx_strand_id
1 'polypeptide(L)'
;MTRYNKTASGHYMVSGKKHEMLEGSRAQVWHGTAYKTSGGLTKSNLHMNKHGRIVSKKKFETARREKRLVRAGYGTKKGQFGFVKLGTMRRRGSKKMRGGYSSPYGPLDGEPVPGSDQMGSGVYTPRYDSMGRAHVGGKRKGTKRRRRH
;
A
#
# COMPACT_ATOMS: atom_id res chain seq x y z
N MET A 1 -26.32 -12.48 20.13
CA MET A 1 -26.81 -12.58 18.74
C MET A 1 -27.65 -11.36 18.41
N THR A 2 -27.43 -10.70 17.27
CA THR A 2 -28.38 -9.70 16.75
C THR A 2 -29.65 -10.42 16.30
N ARG A 3 -30.80 -10.04 16.86
CA ARG A 3 -32.11 -10.58 16.45
C ARG A 3 -32.58 -9.86 15.18
N TYR A 4 -33.09 -10.61 14.21
CA TYR A 4 -33.69 -10.08 13.00
C TYR A 4 -35.21 -10.18 13.10
N ASN A 5 -35.92 -9.10 12.77
CA ASN A 5 -37.38 -9.07 12.83
C ASN A 5 -37.97 -9.67 11.54
N LYS A 6 -38.88 -10.64 11.70
CA LYS A 6 -39.66 -11.22 10.59
C LYS A 6 -41.02 -10.51 10.55
N THR A 7 -41.42 -10.07 9.37
CA THR A 7 -42.74 -9.46 9.13
C THR A 7 -43.83 -10.55 9.09
N ALA A 8 -45.10 -10.14 9.22
CA ALA A 8 -46.24 -11.05 9.08
C ALA A 8 -46.26 -11.77 7.71
N SER A 9 -45.76 -11.11 6.66
CA SER A 9 -45.58 -11.67 5.31
C SER A 9 -44.43 -12.68 5.19
N GLY A 10 -43.68 -12.95 6.27
CA GLY A 10 -42.59 -13.91 6.29
C GLY A 10 -41.23 -13.38 5.80
N HIS A 11 -41.17 -12.13 5.32
CA HIS A 11 -39.91 -11.48 4.92
C HIS A 11 -39.12 -10.95 6.14
N TYR A 12 -37.80 -10.99 6.04
CA TYR A 12 -36.86 -10.40 7.00
C TYR A 12 -36.66 -8.93 6.71
N MET A 13 -36.72 -8.10 7.75
CA MET A 13 -36.48 -6.66 7.64
C MET A 13 -35.13 -6.33 8.28
N VAL A 14 -34.16 -5.91 7.46
CA VAL A 14 -32.79 -5.62 7.92
C VAL A 14 -32.34 -4.27 7.37
N SER A 15 -32.00 -3.33 8.26
CA SER A 15 -31.55 -1.98 7.88
C SER A 15 -32.51 -1.28 6.90
N GLY A 16 -33.82 -1.41 7.15
CA GLY A 16 -34.87 -0.79 6.34
C GLY A 16 -35.15 -1.47 4.98
N LYS A 17 -34.52 -2.61 4.67
CA LYS A 17 -34.74 -3.38 3.44
C LYS A 17 -35.40 -4.72 3.73
N LYS A 18 -36.32 -5.12 2.85
CA LYS A 18 -36.96 -6.44 2.87
C LYS A 18 -36.07 -7.46 2.17
N HIS A 19 -35.92 -8.61 2.81
CA HIS A 19 -35.21 -9.78 2.29
C HIS A 19 -36.10 -11.00 2.47
N GLU A 20 -36.12 -11.87 1.47
CA GLU A 20 -36.90 -13.11 1.54
C GLU A 20 -36.27 -14.10 2.52
N MET A 21 -34.93 -14.16 2.52
CA MET A 21 -34.15 -15.03 3.38
C MET A 21 -33.05 -14.26 4.09
N LEU A 22 -32.72 -14.70 5.30
CA LEU A 22 -31.64 -14.08 6.06
C LEU A 22 -30.27 -14.48 5.49
N GLU A 23 -30.09 -15.78 5.24
CA GLU A 23 -28.85 -16.38 4.78
C GLU A 23 -29.06 -17.03 3.41
N GLY A 24 -28.14 -16.79 2.48
CA GLY A 24 -28.22 -17.36 1.14
C GLY A 24 -26.87 -17.44 0.43
N SER A 25 -26.92 -17.76 -0.86
CA SER A 25 -25.74 -17.77 -1.72
C SER A 25 -25.23 -16.35 -2.01
N ARG A 26 -23.98 -16.22 -2.44
CA ARG A 26 -23.39 -14.93 -2.85
C ARG A 26 -24.20 -14.25 -3.96
N ALA A 27 -24.78 -15.04 -4.88
CA ALA A 27 -25.64 -14.53 -5.93
C ALA A 27 -26.94 -13.94 -5.36
N GLN A 28 -27.63 -14.67 -4.50
CA GLN A 28 -28.86 -14.19 -3.86
C GLN A 28 -28.64 -12.91 -3.03
N VAL A 29 -27.50 -12.80 -2.34
CA VAL A 29 -27.14 -11.57 -1.61
C VAL A 29 -26.88 -10.41 -2.57
N TRP A 30 -26.23 -10.66 -3.71
CA TRP A 30 -25.97 -9.64 -4.72
C TRP A 30 -27.26 -9.14 -5.39
N HIS A 31 -28.19 -10.03 -5.68
CA HIS A 31 -29.49 -9.69 -6.26
C HIS A 31 -30.47 -9.09 -5.24
N GLY A 32 -30.23 -9.28 -3.94
CA GLY A 32 -31.01 -8.65 -2.87
C GLY A 32 -32.06 -9.56 -2.23
N THR A 33 -32.20 -10.79 -2.70
CA THR A 33 -33.07 -11.82 -2.12
C THR A 33 -32.67 -12.16 -0.68
N ALA A 34 -31.35 -12.26 -0.44
CA ALA A 34 -30.78 -12.60 0.86
C ALA A 34 -30.05 -11.41 1.51
N TYR A 35 -30.05 -11.32 2.84
CA TYR A 35 -29.30 -10.28 3.55
C TYR A 35 -27.79 -10.55 3.59
N LYS A 36 -27.40 -11.76 3.99
CA LYS A 36 -26.00 -12.16 4.16
C LYS A 36 -25.75 -13.57 3.63
N THR A 37 -24.48 -13.91 3.42
CA THR A 37 -24.09 -15.31 3.16
C THR A 37 -23.99 -16.09 4.47
N SER A 38 -23.91 -17.42 4.41
CA SER A 38 -23.55 -18.27 5.57
C SER A 38 -22.28 -17.79 6.31
N GLY A 39 -21.30 -17.26 5.58
CA GLY A 39 -20.08 -16.66 6.15
C GLY A 39 -20.20 -15.19 6.60
N GLY A 40 -21.41 -14.65 6.75
CA GLY A 40 -21.65 -13.28 7.23
C GLY A 40 -21.33 -12.15 6.26
N LEU A 41 -21.05 -12.43 4.98
CA LEU A 41 -20.79 -11.39 3.99
C LEU A 41 -22.10 -10.74 3.53
N THR A 42 -22.17 -9.42 3.65
CA THR A 42 -23.25 -8.61 3.09
C THR A 42 -22.90 -8.14 1.67
N LYS A 43 -23.88 -7.58 0.95
CA LYS A 43 -23.69 -7.08 -0.42
C LYS A 43 -22.52 -6.09 -0.55
N SER A 44 -22.27 -5.24 0.45
CA SER A 44 -21.15 -4.28 0.45
C SER A 44 -19.76 -4.94 0.51
N ASN A 45 -19.70 -6.17 1.04
CA ASN A 45 -18.47 -6.96 1.13
C ASN A 45 -18.24 -7.87 -0.08
N LEU A 46 -19.15 -7.85 -1.05
CA LEU A 46 -19.06 -8.61 -2.30
C LEU A 46 -18.63 -7.72 -3.46
N HIS A 47 -18.07 -8.34 -4.49
CA HIS A 47 -17.61 -7.68 -5.71
C HIS A 47 -17.82 -8.63 -6.90
N MET A 48 -18.45 -8.13 -7.96
CA MET A 48 -18.57 -8.86 -9.22
C MET A 48 -17.30 -8.65 -10.04
N ASN A 49 -16.60 -9.75 -10.36
CA ASN A 49 -15.42 -9.68 -11.20
C ASN A 49 -15.81 -9.55 -12.69
N LYS A 50 -14.82 -9.29 -13.55
CA LYS A 50 -15.03 -9.18 -15.00
C LYS A 50 -15.57 -10.46 -15.68
N HIS A 51 -15.52 -11.59 -14.98
CA HIS A 51 -15.99 -12.89 -15.46
C HIS A 51 -17.40 -13.22 -14.92
N GLY A 52 -18.11 -12.24 -14.35
CA GLY A 52 -19.46 -12.41 -13.79
C GLY A 52 -19.52 -13.15 -12.45
N ARG A 53 -18.40 -13.58 -11.89
CA ARG A 53 -18.37 -14.28 -10.59
C ARG A 53 -18.39 -13.27 -9.45
N ILE A 54 -19.23 -13.53 -8.46
CA ILE A 54 -19.33 -12.71 -7.25
C ILE A 54 -18.36 -13.26 -6.19
N VAL A 55 -17.34 -12.46 -5.89
CA VAL A 55 -16.26 -12.79 -4.94
C VAL A 55 -16.29 -11.87 -3.73
N SER A 56 -15.55 -12.22 -2.67
CA SER A 56 -15.35 -11.30 -1.54
C SER A 56 -14.45 -10.13 -1.96
N LYS A 57 -14.88 -8.90 -1.66
CA LYS A 57 -14.14 -7.67 -1.93
C LYS A 57 -12.76 -7.67 -1.28
N LYS A 58 -12.66 -8.10 -0.02
CA LYS A 58 -11.39 -8.22 0.71
C LYS A 58 -10.39 -9.11 -0.04
N LYS A 59 -10.83 -10.27 -0.53
CA LYS A 59 -9.95 -11.20 -1.27
C LYS A 59 -9.52 -10.62 -2.61
N PHE A 60 -10.41 -9.94 -3.32
CA PHE A 60 -10.07 -9.25 -4.57
C PHE A 60 -8.99 -8.17 -4.35
N GLU A 61 -9.16 -7.33 -3.33
CA GLU A 61 -8.20 -6.26 -3.00
C GLU A 61 -6.85 -6.80 -2.54
N THR A 62 -6.84 -7.81 -1.66
CA THR A 62 -5.61 -8.46 -1.20
C THR A 62 -4.86 -9.12 -2.35
N ALA A 63 -5.53 -9.87 -3.22
CA ALA A 63 -4.90 -10.50 -4.38
C ALA A 63 -4.24 -9.46 -5.31
N ARG A 64 -4.93 -8.33 -5.56
CA ARG A 64 -4.41 -7.24 -6.40
C ARG A 64 -3.19 -6.55 -5.79
N ARG A 65 -3.16 -6.39 -4.46
CA ARG A 65 -2.04 -5.76 -3.74
C ARG A 65 -0.83 -6.68 -3.65
N GLU A 66 -1.05 -7.93 -3.26
CA GLU A 66 0.03 -8.81 -2.87
C GLU A 66 0.73 -9.45 -4.07
N LYS A 67 0.02 -9.74 -5.17
CA LYS A 67 0.60 -10.35 -6.39
C LYS A 67 1.58 -11.49 -6.06
N ARG A 68 1.21 -12.40 -5.14
CA ARG A 68 2.11 -13.37 -4.50
C ARG A 68 2.93 -14.19 -5.49
N LEU A 69 2.30 -14.70 -6.54
CA LEU A 69 2.97 -15.48 -7.60
C LEU A 69 4.05 -14.66 -8.31
N VAL A 70 3.70 -13.44 -8.73
CA VAL A 70 4.63 -12.51 -9.38
C VAL A 70 5.79 -12.16 -8.45
N ARG A 71 5.51 -11.90 -7.16
CA ARG A 71 6.55 -11.62 -6.16
C ARG A 71 7.44 -12.83 -5.88
N ALA A 72 6.89 -14.04 -5.94
CA ALA A 72 7.64 -15.28 -5.84
C ALA A 72 8.45 -15.60 -7.13
N GLY A 73 8.33 -14.76 -8.17
CA GLY A 73 9.06 -14.92 -9.43
C GLY A 73 8.36 -15.82 -10.45
N TYR A 74 7.07 -16.09 -10.29
CA TYR A 74 6.26 -16.85 -11.24
C TYR A 74 5.40 -15.93 -12.09
N GLY A 75 5.28 -16.23 -13.38
CA GLY A 75 4.38 -15.54 -14.30
C GLY A 75 4.14 -16.34 -15.56
N THR A 76 3.75 -15.66 -16.63
CA THR A 76 3.46 -16.26 -17.94
C THR A 76 4.35 -15.63 -19.01
N LYS A 77 4.79 -16.43 -19.98
CA LYS A 77 5.52 -15.95 -21.17
C LYS A 77 4.67 -16.25 -22.41
N LYS A 78 4.64 -15.31 -23.37
CA LYS A 78 3.90 -15.50 -24.62
C LYS A 78 4.43 -16.73 -25.36
N GLY A 79 3.55 -17.61 -25.82
CA GLY A 79 3.91 -18.83 -26.54
C GLY A 79 4.35 -20.02 -25.66
N GLN A 80 4.40 -19.85 -24.33
CA GLN A 80 4.67 -20.94 -23.39
C GLN A 80 3.44 -21.20 -22.51
N PHE A 81 2.91 -22.42 -22.59
CA PHE A 81 1.77 -22.85 -21.78
C PHE A 81 2.21 -23.17 -20.34
N GLY A 82 1.39 -22.82 -19.35
CA GLY A 82 1.67 -23.08 -17.93
C GLY A 82 2.36 -21.93 -17.17
N PHE A 83 2.96 -22.26 -16.02
CA PHE A 83 3.68 -21.31 -15.18
C PHE A 83 5.16 -21.29 -15.54
N VAL A 84 5.75 -20.09 -15.66
CA VAL A 84 7.18 -19.93 -15.94
C VAL A 84 7.84 -19.16 -14.80
N LYS A 85 8.99 -19.64 -14.34
CA LYS A 85 9.82 -18.93 -13.36
C LYS A 85 10.58 -17.81 -14.09
N LEU A 86 10.18 -16.56 -13.84
CA LEU A 86 10.73 -15.36 -14.45
C LEU A 86 12.03 -14.87 -13.77
N GLY A 87 12.40 -15.49 -12.63
CA GLY A 87 13.52 -15.08 -11.78
C GLY A 87 13.02 -14.40 -10.50
N THR A 88 13.77 -14.53 -9.41
CA THR A 88 13.42 -13.85 -8.15
C THR A 88 13.72 -12.36 -8.32
N MET A 89 12.72 -11.51 -8.10
CA MET A 89 12.92 -10.06 -8.08
C MET A 89 13.73 -9.74 -6.81
N ARG A 90 15.06 -9.80 -6.90
CA ARG A 90 15.97 -9.42 -5.81
C ARG A 90 15.63 -7.98 -5.45
N ARG A 91 15.04 -7.79 -4.26
CA ARG A 91 14.92 -6.44 -3.68
C ARG A 91 16.35 -5.95 -3.53
N ARG A 92 16.75 -4.95 -4.33
CA ARG A 92 18.02 -4.23 -4.11
C ARG A 92 17.94 -3.71 -2.68
N GLY A 93 18.69 -4.34 -1.78
CA GLY A 93 18.77 -3.90 -0.40
C GLY A 93 19.21 -2.45 -0.41
N SER A 94 18.48 -1.57 0.29
CA SER A 94 18.95 -0.21 0.53
C SER A 94 20.32 -0.36 1.19
N LYS A 95 21.38 0.11 0.53
CA LYS A 95 22.73 0.15 1.09
C LYS A 95 22.60 0.92 2.40
N LYS A 96 22.66 0.22 3.53
CA LYS A 96 22.55 0.80 4.86
C LYS A 96 23.76 1.71 4.97
N MET A 97 23.58 3.03 4.88
CA MET A 97 24.65 4.00 5.13
C MET A 97 25.05 3.80 6.60
N ARG A 98 26.13 3.06 6.82
CA ARG A 98 26.83 3.03 8.12
C ARG A 98 27.81 4.18 8.09
N GLY A 99 27.67 5.11 9.01
CA GLY A 99 28.66 6.14 9.29
C GLY A 99 28.41 7.43 8.54
N GLY A 100 28.33 8.51 9.30
CA GLY A 100 28.23 9.86 8.77
C GLY A 100 27.84 10.88 9.84
N TYR A 101 28.52 10.88 10.98
CA TYR A 101 28.59 12.10 11.80
C TYR A 101 29.90 12.79 11.45
N SER A 102 29.91 13.57 10.35
CA SER A 102 30.95 14.56 10.11
C SER A 102 30.63 15.78 10.97
N SER A 103 30.92 15.68 12.26
CA SER A 103 30.91 16.84 13.15
C SER A 103 32.24 17.56 13.03
N PRO A 104 32.27 18.90 12.98
CA PRO A 104 33.50 19.68 13.06
C PRO A 104 34.24 19.53 14.39
N TYR A 105 33.53 19.02 15.41
CA TYR A 105 34.10 18.63 16.69
C TYR A 105 34.25 17.11 16.69
N GLY A 106 35.47 16.62 16.87
CA GLY A 106 35.81 15.20 16.93
C GLY A 106 35.09 14.44 18.06
N PRO A 107 35.46 13.17 18.29
CA PRO A 107 34.95 12.36 19.41
C PRO A 107 35.08 13.12 20.74
N LEU A 108 34.08 12.98 21.62
CA LEU A 108 33.91 13.70 22.89
C LEU A 108 34.88 13.25 24.00
N ASP A 109 35.94 12.56 23.61
CA ASP A 109 37.04 12.06 24.41
C ASP A 109 38.27 12.87 23.97
N GLY A 110 38.52 13.95 24.72
CA GLY A 110 39.41 15.06 24.37
C GLY A 110 40.90 14.73 24.26
N GLU A 111 41.25 13.85 23.33
CA GLU A 111 42.62 13.56 22.95
C GLU A 111 42.99 14.40 21.70
N PRO A 112 44.00 15.27 21.77
CA PRO A 112 44.46 16.01 20.60
C PRO A 112 45.11 15.07 19.58
N VAL A 113 44.75 15.22 18.31
CA VAL A 113 45.34 14.47 17.19
C VAL A 113 46.82 14.89 17.06
N PRO A 114 47.80 13.98 17.23
CA PRO A 114 49.20 14.35 17.11
C PRO A 114 49.56 14.54 15.63
N GLY A 115 50.13 15.71 15.30
CA GLY A 115 50.78 15.96 14.00
C GLY A 115 50.16 17.01 13.07
N SER A 116 49.63 18.12 13.59
CA SER A 116 49.31 19.30 12.76
C SER A 116 50.21 20.49 13.08
N ASP A 117 51.53 20.30 12.93
CA ASP A 117 52.49 21.39 12.82
C ASP A 117 52.33 22.09 11.47
N GLN A 118 51.34 22.96 11.35
CA GLN A 118 51.35 24.08 10.40
C GLN A 118 50.34 25.15 10.84
N MET A 119 50.75 25.93 11.84
CA MET A 119 50.12 27.19 12.20
C MET A 119 50.39 28.22 11.09
N GLY A 120 49.54 28.25 10.08
CA GLY A 120 49.46 29.33 9.09
C GLY A 120 48.58 30.46 9.60
N SER A 121 49.19 31.61 9.88
CA SER A 121 48.56 32.87 10.23
C SER A 121 47.50 33.30 9.21
N GLY A 122 46.28 33.56 9.67
CA GLY A 122 45.21 34.05 8.81
C GLY A 122 43.98 34.45 9.61
N VAL A 123 43.87 35.74 9.91
CA VAL A 123 42.70 36.38 10.51
C VAL A 123 41.49 36.18 9.59
N TYR A 124 40.44 35.50 10.05
CA TYR A 124 39.12 35.60 9.42
C TYR A 124 38.01 35.60 10.48
N THR A 125 37.40 36.76 10.68
CA THR A 125 36.20 36.99 11.48
C THR A 125 34.98 36.29 10.85
N PRO A 126 34.08 35.64 11.62
CA PRO A 126 32.87 35.05 11.05
C PRO A 126 31.85 36.13 10.72
N ARG A 127 31.55 36.31 9.43
CA ARG A 127 30.41 37.10 8.97
C ARG A 127 29.14 36.27 9.15
N TYR A 128 28.35 36.56 10.17
CA TYR A 128 26.95 36.13 10.22
C TYR A 128 26.20 36.91 9.15
N ASP A 129 25.68 36.21 8.14
CA ASP A 129 24.63 36.78 7.29
C ASP A 129 23.39 35.88 7.35
N SER A 130 22.46 36.38 8.15
CA SER A 130 21.05 36.04 8.16
C SER A 130 20.47 36.16 6.76
N MET A 131 19.93 35.10 6.17
CA MET A 131 18.77 35.21 5.28
C MET A 131 18.12 33.83 5.08
N GLY A 132 16.87 33.74 5.52
CA GLY A 132 16.09 32.52 5.50
C GLY A 132 15.80 31.96 4.11
N ARG A 133 15.46 30.68 4.06
CA ARG A 133 14.61 30.12 3.00
C ARG A 133 13.80 28.92 3.49
N ALA A 134 12.57 29.27 3.83
CA ALA A 134 11.30 28.54 3.78
C ALA A 134 11.30 27.07 3.33
N HIS A 135 10.59 26.28 4.13
CA HIS A 135 9.96 25.01 3.78
C HIS A 135 9.13 25.13 2.49
N VAL A 136 9.37 24.29 1.47
CA VAL A 136 8.33 23.91 0.50
C VAL A 136 8.55 22.46 0.05
N GLY A 137 7.65 21.57 0.49
CA GLY A 137 7.47 20.25 -0.07
C GLY A 137 6.85 20.33 -1.48
N GLY A 138 7.46 19.63 -2.44
CA GLY A 138 6.97 19.56 -3.82
C GLY A 138 6.48 18.14 -4.19
N LYS A 139 5.15 17.94 -4.21
CA LYS A 139 4.51 16.78 -4.85
C LYS A 139 4.76 16.85 -6.37
N ARG A 140 5.48 15.88 -6.93
CA ARG A 140 5.64 15.75 -8.40
C ARG A 140 4.29 15.36 -9.04
N LYS A 141 3.67 16.30 -9.77
CA LYS A 141 2.50 16.06 -10.63
C LYS A 141 2.94 15.24 -11.86
N GLY A 142 2.29 14.11 -12.11
CA GLY A 142 2.50 13.27 -13.28
C GLY A 142 1.99 13.93 -14.56
N THR A 143 2.79 13.89 -15.62
CA THR A 143 2.43 14.40 -16.94
C THR A 143 1.51 13.41 -17.68
N LYS A 144 0.27 13.83 -17.96
CA LYS A 144 -0.63 13.14 -18.91
C LYS A 144 -0.09 13.38 -20.33
N ARG A 145 0.44 12.35 -20.98
CA ARG A 145 0.68 12.36 -22.44
C ARG A 145 -0.68 12.39 -23.16
N ARG A 146 -0.96 13.50 -23.87
CA ARG A 146 -2.11 13.65 -24.79
C ARG A 146 -1.95 12.66 -25.95
N ARG A 147 -2.96 11.85 -26.20
CA ARG A 147 -3.13 11.14 -27.48
C ARG A 147 -3.60 12.16 -28.52
N ARG A 148 -2.92 12.22 -29.67
CA ARG A 148 -3.43 12.91 -30.86
C ARG A 148 -4.46 11.99 -31.52
N HIS A 149 -5.55 12.59 -31.99
CA HIS A 149 -6.58 11.97 -32.81
C HIS A 149 -6.06 11.77 -34.23
#